data_AF-A0A7W3X2L4-F1
#
_entry.id   AF-A0A7W3X2L4-F1
#
_cell.length_a   1.000
_cell.length_b   1.000
_cell.length_c   1.000
_cell.angle_alpha   90.00
_cell.angle_beta   90.00
_cell.angle_gamma   90.00
#
_symmetry.space_group_name_H-M   'P 1'
#
loop_
_entity.id
_entity.type
_entity.pdbx_description
1 polymer ?
#
loop_
_entity_poly.entity_id
_entity_poly.type
_entity_poly.pdbx_seq_one_letter_code
_entity_poly.pdbx_strand_id
1 'polypeptide(L)'
;MLFLFIFCILNFVVLIVAFRKINSLTTGICTYVATQYPELWQHFLMRGRLMGDEKKWAKHLAIASMTEGELFNKNDAKITAYLATGKSYHTRFILSPMILFVILRIISDFA
;
A
#
# COMPACT_ATOMS: atom_id res chain seq x y z
N MET A 1 2.37 -27.26 18.70
CA MET A 1 1.73 -27.39 17.36
C MET A 1 0.44 -26.58 17.25
N LEU A 2 -0.58 -26.80 18.10
CA LEU A 2 -1.86 -26.06 18.04
C LEU A 2 -1.70 -24.53 18.15
N PHE A 3 -0.85 -24.06 19.07
CA PHE A 3 -0.56 -22.63 19.27
C PHE A 3 0.04 -21.96 18.01
N LEU A 4 1.00 -22.63 17.35
CA LEU A 4 1.58 -22.15 16.09
C LEU A 4 0.54 -22.07 14.98
N PHE A 5 -0.39 -23.03 14.92
CA PHE A 5 -1.44 -23.05 13.91
C PHE A 5 -2.44 -21.90 14.09
N ILE A 6 -2.91 -21.66 15.32
CA ILE A 6 -3.78 -20.51 15.67
C ILE A 6 -3.08 -19.19 15.31
N PHE A 7 -1.78 -19.10 15.59
CA PHE A 7 -0.99 -17.91 15.32
C PHE A 7 -0.79 -17.66 13.82
N CYS A 8 -0.56 -18.69 13.01
CA CYS A 8 -0.52 -18.57 11.55
C CYS A 8 -1.85 -18.08 10.98
N ILE A 9 -2.98 -18.58 11.49
CA ILE A 9 -4.31 -18.13 11.08
C ILE A 9 -4.51 -16.64 11.40
N LEU A 10 -4.15 -16.20 12.60
CA LEU A 10 -4.26 -14.78 12.98
C LEU A 10 -3.42 -13.88 12.07
N ASN A 11 -2.19 -14.27 11.75
CA ASN A 11 -1.33 -13.53 10.82
C ASN A 11 -1.92 -13.48 9.40
N PHE A 12 -2.48 -14.59 8.92
CA PHE A 12 -3.13 -14.63 7.62
C PHE A 12 -4.37 -13.71 7.55
N VAL A 13 -5.17 -13.67 8.61
CA VAL A 13 -6.32 -12.76 8.71
C VAL A 13 -5.85 -11.30 8.69
N VAL A 14 -4.81 -10.95 9.45
CA VAL A 14 -4.22 -9.61 9.46
C VAL A 14 -3.71 -9.23 8.06
N LEU A 15 -3.06 -10.15 7.36
CA LEU A 15 -2.58 -9.97 6.00
C LEU A 15 -3.72 -9.64 5.03
N ILE A 16 -4.82 -10.39 5.10
CA ILE A 16 -6.01 -10.18 4.26
C ILE A 16 -6.63 -8.80 4.51
N VAL A 17 -6.82 -8.43 5.79
CA VAL A 17 -7.39 -7.15 6.16
C VAL A 17 -6.50 -6.00 5.69
N ALA A 18 -5.18 -6.12 5.85
CA ALA A 18 -4.22 -5.14 5.37
C ALA A 18 -4.28 -4.99 3.85
N PHE A 19 -4.30 -6.10 3.10
CA PHE A 19 -4.41 -6.07 1.64
C PHE A 19 -5.69 -5.37 1.18
N ARG A 20 -6.83 -5.66 1.80
CA ARG A 20 -8.10 -4.97 1.52
C ARG A 20 -8.00 -3.47 1.78
N LYS A 21 -7.35 -3.07 2.88
CA LYS A 21 -7.23 -1.66 3.27
C LYS A 21 -6.29 -0.89 2.33
N ILE A 22 -5.19 -1.50 1.90
CA ILE A 22 -4.29 -0.95 0.88
C ILE A 22 -5.05 -0.78 -0.44
N ASN A 23 -5.80 -1.79 -0.88
CA ASN A 23 -6.54 -1.71 -2.14
C ASN A 23 -7.63 -0.62 -2.11
N SER A 24 -8.29 -0.44 -0.97
CA SER A 24 -9.25 0.66 -0.74
C SER A 24 -8.56 2.03 -0.83
N LEU A 25 -7.39 2.19 -0.19
CA LEU A 25 -6.61 3.42 -0.23
C LEU A 25 -6.15 3.75 -1.67
N THR A 26 -5.62 2.76 -2.39
CA THR A 26 -5.22 2.88 -3.80
C THR A 26 -6.39 3.32 -4.67
N THR A 27 -7.57 2.73 -4.47
CA THR A 27 -8.78 3.12 -5.21
C THR A 27 -9.16 4.57 -4.92
N GLY A 28 -9.15 4.97 -3.64
CA GLY A 28 -9.44 6.35 -3.23
C GLY A 28 -8.48 7.37 -3.83
N ILE A 29 -7.18 7.05 -3.87
CA ILE A 29 -6.16 7.86 -4.56
C ILE A 29 -6.48 8.02 -6.03
N CYS A 30 -6.75 6.91 -6.74
CA CYS A 30 -7.01 6.94 -8.18
C CYS A 30 -8.26 7.76 -8.49
N THR A 31 -9.33 7.60 -7.72
CA THR A 31 -10.55 8.40 -7.87
C THR A 31 -10.28 9.88 -7.58
N TYR A 32 -9.46 10.19 -6.58
CA TYR A 32 -9.11 11.58 -6.27
C TYR A 32 -8.28 12.23 -7.39
N VAL A 33 -7.26 11.55 -7.90
CA VAL A 33 -6.45 12.03 -9.02
C VAL A 33 -7.30 12.18 -10.27
N ALA A 34 -8.18 11.23 -10.58
CA ALA A 34 -9.08 11.32 -11.74
C ALA A 34 -10.06 12.50 -11.66
N THR A 35 -10.43 12.94 -10.45
CA THR A 35 -11.37 14.05 -10.26
C THR A 35 -10.70 15.41 -10.17
N GLN A 36 -9.55 15.51 -9.51
CA GLN A 36 -8.85 16.80 -9.32
C GLN A 36 -7.80 17.10 -10.40
N TYR A 37 -7.20 16.06 -10.97
CA TYR A 37 -6.14 16.18 -11.98
C TYR A 37 -6.44 15.30 -13.20
N PRO A 38 -7.55 15.55 -13.92
CA PRO A 38 -7.99 14.70 -15.03
C PRO A 38 -6.94 14.61 -16.15
N GLU A 39 -6.19 15.69 -16.41
CA GLU A 39 -5.10 15.70 -17.40
C GLU A 39 -3.98 14.73 -17.03
N LEU A 40 -3.52 14.75 -15.77
CA LEU A 40 -2.52 13.82 -15.26
C LEU A 40 -3.02 12.38 -15.29
N TRP A 41 -4.29 12.17 -14.95
CA TRP A 41 -4.91 10.85 -15.02
C TRP A 41 -4.92 10.29 -16.44
N GLN A 42 -5.25 11.12 -17.45
CA GLN A 42 -5.17 10.73 -18.86
C GLN A 42 -3.74 10.36 -19.28
N HIS A 43 -2.73 11.11 -18.83
CA HIS A 43 -1.33 10.76 -19.05
C HIS A 43 -0.97 9.39 -18.45
N PHE A 44 -1.46 9.08 -17.24
CA PHE A 44 -1.24 7.78 -16.62
C PHE A 44 -1.94 6.64 -17.36
N LEU A 45 -3.16 6.85 -17.84
CA LEU A 45 -3.88 5.87 -18.67
C LEU A 45 -3.14 5.61 -19.98
N MET A 46 -2.71 6.67 -20.67
CA MET A 46 -1.97 6.54 -21.93
C MET A 46 -0.67 5.76 -21.74
N ARG A 47 0.13 6.10 -20.72
CA ARG A 47 1.36 5.36 -20.39
C ARG A 47 1.06 3.93 -19.97
N GLY A 48 0.00 3.71 -19.18
CA GLY A 48 -0.39 2.38 -18.76
C GLY A 48 -0.80 1.48 -19.93
N ARG A 49 -1.47 2.05 -20.93
CA ARG A 49 -1.83 1.36 -22.17
C ARG A 49 -0.60 0.92 -22.95
N LEU A 50 0.44 1.75 -23.02
CA LEU A 50 1.73 1.40 -23.64
C LEU A 50 2.45 0.26 -22.90
N MET A 51 2.17 0.06 -21.61
CA MET A 51 2.75 -1.01 -20.79
C MET A 51 1.93 -2.32 -20.81
N GLY A 52 0.89 -2.39 -21.63
CA GLY A 52 0.09 -3.60 -21.87
C GLY A 52 -1.14 -3.77 -20.97
N ASP A 53 -1.27 -3.00 -19.89
CA ASP A 53 -2.47 -2.98 -19.04
C ASP A 53 -2.74 -1.56 -18.53
N GLU A 54 -3.64 -0.87 -19.24
CA GLU A 54 -4.03 0.50 -18.95
C GLU A 54 -4.40 0.72 -17.49
N LYS A 55 -5.27 -0.13 -16.95
CA LYS A 55 -5.84 0.09 -15.60
C LYS A 55 -4.86 -0.29 -14.51
N LYS A 56 -4.09 -1.35 -14.68
CA LYS A 56 -3.09 -1.78 -13.68
C LYS A 56 -1.94 -0.78 -13.62
N TRP A 57 -1.38 -0.41 -14.76
CA TRP A 57 -0.21 0.46 -14.80
C TRP A 57 -0.54 1.91 -14.50
N ALA A 58 -1.72 2.43 -14.89
CA ALA A 58 -2.13 3.78 -14.51
C ALA A 58 -2.20 3.96 -12.98
N LYS A 59 -2.68 2.94 -12.26
CA LYS A 59 -2.68 2.94 -10.79
C LYS A 59 -1.26 3.02 -10.22
N HIS A 60 -0.34 2.20 -10.74
CA HIS A 60 1.05 2.20 -10.31
C HIS A 60 1.74 3.54 -10.60
N LEU A 61 1.53 4.10 -11.79
CA LEU A 61 2.08 5.39 -12.19
C LEU A 61 1.53 6.54 -11.33
N ALA A 62 0.23 6.54 -11.03
CA ALA A 62 -0.38 7.53 -10.16
C ALA A 62 0.23 7.47 -8.75
N ILE A 63 0.34 6.29 -8.14
CA ILE A 63 0.97 6.12 -6.82
C ILE A 63 2.44 6.58 -6.86
N ALA A 64 3.20 6.15 -7.87
CA ALA A 64 4.61 6.53 -8.01
C ALA A 64 4.78 8.05 -8.16
N SER A 65 3.91 8.71 -8.94
CA SER A 65 3.97 10.16 -9.14
C SER A 65 3.64 10.98 -7.88
N MET A 66 2.95 10.38 -6.89
CA MET A 66 2.73 11.02 -5.59
C MET A 66 3.98 11.02 -4.73
N THR A 67 4.79 9.96 -4.79
CA THR A 67 6.07 9.89 -4.06
C THR A 67 7.15 10.68 -4.77
N GLU A 68 7.21 10.57 -6.10
CA GLU A 68 8.26 11.12 -6.94
C GLU A 68 7.64 11.52 -8.29
N GLY A 69 7.45 12.82 -8.53
CA GLY A 69 7.00 13.32 -9.84
C GLY A 69 5.93 14.41 -9.78
N GLU A 70 5.04 14.38 -10.77
CA GLU A 70 4.13 15.49 -11.09
C GLU A 70 3.11 15.78 -9.98
N LEU A 71 2.58 14.74 -9.31
CA LEU A 71 1.64 14.92 -8.18
C LEU A 71 2.35 15.36 -6.90
N PHE A 72 3.59 14.95 -6.68
CA PHE A 72 4.41 15.43 -5.56
C PHE A 72 4.64 16.95 -5.65
N ASN A 73 4.94 17.44 -6.85
CA ASN A 73 5.21 18.86 -7.09
C ASN A 73 3.96 19.77 -6.92
N LYS A 74 2.75 19.21 -6.88
CA LYS A 74 1.52 19.99 -6.65
C LYS A 74 1.32 20.41 -5.19
N ASN A 75 2.09 19.86 -4.24
CA ASN A 75 1.99 20.16 -2.80
C ASN A 75 0.54 20.08 -2.27
N ASP A 76 -0.23 19.12 -2.77
CA ASP A 76 -1.63 18.93 -2.37
C ASP A 76 -1.70 18.27 -0.98
N ALA A 77 -2.41 18.91 -0.06
CA ALA A 77 -2.56 18.45 1.32
C ALA A 77 -3.20 17.05 1.40
N LYS A 78 -4.13 16.73 0.50
CA LYS A 78 -4.81 15.43 0.48
C LYS A 78 -3.92 14.32 -0.04
N ILE A 79 -3.11 14.61 -1.07
CA ILE A 79 -2.09 13.70 -1.58
C ILE A 79 -1.05 13.40 -0.50
N THR A 80 -0.61 14.44 0.22
CA THR A 80 0.31 14.30 1.37
C THR A 80 -0.30 13.45 2.49
N ALA A 81 -1.57 13.63 2.81
CA ALA A 81 -2.29 12.81 3.78
C ALA A 81 -2.37 11.33 3.35
N TYR A 82 -2.64 11.07 2.06
CA TYR A 82 -2.63 9.71 1.51
C TYR A 82 -1.24 9.06 1.58
N LEU A 83 -0.17 9.81 1.28
CA LEU A 83 1.22 9.33 1.41
C LEU A 83 1.59 9.01 2.85
N ALA A 84 1.25 9.88 3.80
CA ALA A 84 1.50 9.65 5.22
C ALA A 84 0.75 8.40 5.72
N THR A 85 -0.49 8.23 5.27
CA THR A 85 -1.30 7.04 5.57
C THR A 85 -0.66 5.77 4.99
N GLY A 86 -0.21 5.81 3.73
CA GLY A 86 0.49 4.71 3.07
C GLY A 86 1.78 4.32 3.79
N LYS A 87 2.62 5.30 4.15
CA LYS A 87 3.85 5.07 4.94
C LYS A 87 3.54 4.44 6.30
N SER A 88 2.52 4.93 7.01
CA SER A 88 2.11 4.34 8.29
C SER A 88 1.68 2.88 8.14
N TYR A 89 1.01 2.50 7.05
CA TYR A 89 0.67 1.10 6.80
C TYR A 89 1.92 0.27 6.51
N HIS A 90 2.83 0.77 5.66
CA HIS A 90 4.07 0.08 5.33
C HIS A 90 4.95 -0.16 6.57
N THR A 91 5.13 0.85 7.42
CA THR A 91 5.90 0.74 8.68
C THR A 91 5.27 -0.27 9.63
N ARG A 92 3.95 -0.21 9.84
CA ARG A 92 3.25 -1.18 10.72
C ARG A 92 3.33 -2.60 10.18
N PHE A 93 3.29 -2.75 8.85
CA PHE A 93 3.34 -4.05 8.20
C PHE A 93 4.74 -4.68 8.24
N ILE A 94 5.82 -3.88 8.19
CA ILE A 94 7.20 -4.36 8.36
C ILE A 94 7.51 -4.67 9.82
N LEU A 95 7.01 -3.87 10.76
CA LEU A 95 7.19 -4.12 12.19
C LEU A 95 6.50 -5.40 12.66
N SER A 96 5.35 -5.74 12.09
CA SER A 96 4.57 -6.94 12.45
C SER A 96 5.38 -8.25 12.38
N PRO A 97 6.05 -8.62 11.27
CA PRO A 97 6.87 -9.83 11.19
C PRO A 97 8.19 -9.74 11.97
N MET A 98 8.75 -8.55 12.22
CA MET A 98 9.94 -8.43 13.08
C MET A 98 9.61 -8.74 14.55
N ILE A 99 8.50 -8.20 15.06
CA ILE A 99 8.01 -8.52 16.40
C ILE A 99 7.72 -10.02 16.50
N LEU A 100 7.16 -10.61 15.43
CA LEU A 100 6.91 -12.05 15.31
C LEU A 100 8.21 -12.87 15.46
N PHE A 101 9.27 -12.47 14.75
CA PHE A 101 10.57 -13.15 14.79
C PHE A 101 11.21 -13.07 16.17
N VAL A 102 11.12 -11.90 16.82
CA VAL A 102 11.64 -11.69 18.19
C VAL A 102 10.90 -12.56 19.20
N ILE A 103 9.56 -12.65 19.12
CA ILE A 103 8.76 -13.50 20.03
C ILE A 103 9.08 -14.99 19.80
N LEU A 104 9.18 -15.44 18.54
CA LEU A 104 9.56 -16.82 18.23
C LEU A 104 10.97 -17.16 18.72
N ARG A 105 11.92 -16.22 18.62
CA ARG A 105 13.28 -16.37 19.15
C ARG A 105 13.28 -16.52 20.66
N ILE A 106 12.53 -15.69 21.38
CA ILE A 106 12.38 -15.80 22.85
C ILE A 106 11.77 -17.14 23.23
N ILE A 107 10.68 -17.57 22.59
CA ILE A 107 10.06 -18.87 22.89
C ILE A 107 11.03 -20.03 22.61
N SER A 108 11.81 -19.94 21.52
CA SER A 108 12.85 -20.91 21.17
C SER A 108 14.00 -20.97 22.18
N ASP A 109 14.39 -19.84 22.78
CA ASP A 109 15.49 -19.80 23.74
C ASP A 109 15.05 -20.28 25.15
N PHE A 110 13.74 -20.26 25.43
CA PHE A 110 13.15 -20.69 26.72
C PHE A 110 12.52 -22.11 26.69
N ALA A 111 12.47 -22.77 25.54
CA ALA A 111 11.93 -24.13 25.36
C ALA A 111 13.05 -25.16 25.17
#